data_AF-A0A0D6JQY9-F1
#
_entry.id   AF-A0A0D6JQY9-F1
#
_cell.length_a   1.000
_cell.length_b   1.000
_cell.length_c   1.000
_cell.angle_alpha   90.00
_cell.angle_beta   90.00
_cell.angle_gamma   90.00
#
_symmetry.space_group_name_H-M   'P 1'
#
loop_
_entity.id
_entity.type
_entity.pdbx_description
1 polymer ?
#
loop_
_entity_poly.entity_id
_entity_poly.type
_entity_poly.pdbx_seq_one_letter_code
_entity_poly.pdbx_strand_id
1 'polypeptide(L)'
;MERYDLLYRLYGNFDADAVRDAQDFVDLLPPLGSPVALSHWQAVDDELAAKKDRIRRALSDGDRYAELAARATRDQAFTALDLYTKYGRAVNALVLDVDETLRSAGQTDNEIPREVLHLLTRFHERDVPIVICTGQTLENVKGFAIQGLGNELVHSGDVSIVYEAGTGVFTPGHGSETKRLLYETLDDSVQSVFESVRGRVISDLPDALRGGVHLQGNEFNVTLKPNFETGSDDAEAVIDGALVYLLDLLGEALTDDPDGPDWARAYFADRDPEIRDVLDDRDALPESDTEIPEDVERTLERVTVAYYHADAAELSAVDLNKAAGVRAALDVLGVDDPFVLVMGDSKSDLDVMRWAAENDCGLAAAPEHSSPGVLEHVRETDELVFPRGDAASVLRTAYALNLLVD
;
A
#
# COMPACT_ATOMS: atom_id res chain seq x y z
N MET A 1 -12.57 31.06 11.81
CA MET A 1 -11.89 32.14 12.56
C MET A 1 -11.63 31.71 14.00
N GLU A 2 -12.63 31.20 14.72
CA GLU A 2 -12.45 30.75 16.12
C GLU A 2 -11.41 29.63 16.30
N ARG A 3 -11.39 28.58 15.44
CA ARG A 3 -10.42 27.48 15.55
C ARG A 3 -8.96 27.90 15.29
N TYR A 4 -8.72 28.75 14.28
CA TYR A 4 -7.37 29.29 14.04
C TYR A 4 -6.87 30.08 15.25
N ASP A 5 -7.72 30.94 15.84
CA ASP A 5 -7.37 31.70 17.03
C ASP A 5 -7.06 30.78 18.23
N LEU A 6 -7.79 29.68 18.36
CA LEU A 6 -7.53 28.66 19.39
C LEU A 6 -6.21 27.92 19.16
N LEU A 7 -5.86 27.56 17.92
CA LEU A 7 -4.54 26.98 17.62
C LEU A 7 -3.40 27.96 17.88
N TYR A 8 -3.54 29.23 17.50
CA TYR A 8 -2.56 30.26 17.83
C TYR A 8 -2.39 30.41 19.35
N ARG A 9 -3.48 30.36 20.12
CA ARG A 9 -3.40 30.38 21.59
C ARG A 9 -2.77 29.12 22.16
N LEU A 10 -3.09 27.94 21.62
CA LEU A 10 -2.55 26.67 22.07
C LEU A 10 -1.02 26.65 21.92
N TYR A 11 -0.53 26.83 20.69
CA TYR A 11 0.90 26.74 20.39
C TYR A 11 1.68 28.01 20.75
N GLY A 12 1.00 29.13 21.03
CA GLY A 12 1.63 30.38 21.46
C GLY A 12 1.75 30.55 22.97
N ASN A 13 0.81 30.01 23.76
CA ASN A 13 0.75 30.21 25.21
C ASN A 13 1.12 28.97 26.03
N PHE A 14 1.15 27.79 25.40
CA PHE A 14 1.51 26.54 26.07
C PHE A 14 2.75 25.94 25.40
N ASP A 15 3.57 25.29 26.23
CA ASP A 15 4.71 24.50 25.76
C ASP A 15 4.21 23.16 25.23
N ALA A 16 3.64 23.19 24.02
CA ALA A 16 3.06 22.02 23.36
C ALA A 16 4.12 20.98 23.01
N ASP A 17 5.34 21.40 22.68
CA ASP A 17 6.47 20.51 22.42
C ASP A 17 6.75 19.64 23.66
N ALA A 18 6.84 20.25 24.85
CA ALA A 18 7.04 19.50 26.09
C ALA A 18 5.82 18.65 26.52
N VAL A 19 4.62 18.90 25.97
CA VAL A 19 3.45 18.03 26.16
C VAL A 19 3.59 16.80 25.26
N ARG A 20 3.86 17.02 23.98
CA ARG A 20 4.04 15.95 22.99
C ARG A 20 5.22 15.05 23.35
N ASP A 21 6.37 15.61 23.71
CA ASP A 21 7.55 14.80 24.07
C ASP A 21 7.27 13.90 25.29
N ALA A 22 6.50 14.40 26.26
CA ALA A 22 6.06 13.61 27.41
C ALA A 22 5.02 12.55 27.00
N GLN A 23 4.09 12.87 26.10
CA GLN A 23 3.11 11.93 25.54
C GLN A 23 3.82 10.80 24.78
N ASP A 24 4.76 11.13 23.89
CA ASP A 24 5.54 10.15 23.12
C ASP A 24 6.35 9.24 24.05
N PHE A 25 6.95 9.78 25.11
CA PHE A 25 7.64 8.97 26.12
C PHE A 25 6.69 7.97 26.80
N VAL A 26 5.52 8.45 27.26
CA VAL A 26 4.53 7.62 27.95
C VAL A 26 3.98 6.53 27.04
N ASP A 27 3.68 6.88 25.79
CA ASP A 27 3.04 6.00 24.79
C ASP A 27 4.02 4.96 24.22
N LEU A 28 5.28 5.33 23.96
CA LEU A 28 6.23 4.50 23.21
C LEU A 28 7.23 3.73 24.08
N LEU A 29 7.44 4.16 25.34
CA LEU A 29 8.41 3.57 26.25
C LEU A 29 7.71 3.07 27.51
N PRO A 30 7.07 1.88 27.45
CA PRO A 30 6.40 1.32 28.62
C PRO A 30 7.41 1.10 29.77
N PRO A 31 6.96 1.19 31.02
CA PRO A 31 7.83 0.99 32.17
C PRO A 31 8.41 -0.42 32.12
N LEU A 32 9.73 -0.51 31.91
CA LEU A 32 10.45 -1.78 32.05
C LEU A 32 10.17 -2.37 33.44
N GLY A 33 10.30 -3.68 33.61
CA GLY A 33 10.06 -4.40 34.88
C GLY A 33 10.93 -3.98 36.08
N SER A 34 11.66 -2.86 35.98
CA SER A 34 12.42 -2.21 37.03
C SER A 34 11.54 -1.19 37.79
N PRO A 35 11.49 -1.25 39.13
CA PRO A 35 10.80 -0.24 39.95
C PRO A 35 11.27 1.20 39.70
N VAL A 36 12.55 1.39 39.33
CA VAL A 36 13.10 2.72 39.01
C VAL A 36 12.54 3.24 37.69
N ALA A 37 12.47 2.38 36.67
CA ALA A 37 11.89 2.75 35.38
C ALA A 37 10.40 3.09 35.53
N LEU A 38 9.67 2.28 36.32
CA LEU A 38 8.27 2.56 36.64
C LEU A 38 8.10 3.90 37.37
N SER A 39 8.92 4.19 38.38
CA SER A 39 8.85 5.46 39.11
C SER A 39 9.15 6.66 38.23
N HIS A 40 10.09 6.55 37.29
CA HIS A 40 10.37 7.62 36.35
C HIS A 40 9.22 7.83 35.36
N TRP A 41 8.69 6.72 34.82
CA TRP A 41 7.54 6.76 33.92
C TRP A 41 6.32 7.40 34.57
N GLN A 42 6.00 7.03 35.81
CA GLN A 42 4.90 7.62 36.58
C GLN A 42 5.08 9.13 36.80
N ALA A 43 6.31 9.59 37.05
CA ALA A 43 6.58 11.01 37.21
C ALA A 43 6.34 11.79 35.91
N VAL A 44 6.70 11.22 34.75
CA VAL A 44 6.44 11.84 33.44
C VAL A 44 4.94 11.83 33.12
N ASP A 45 4.23 10.74 33.44
CA ASP A 45 2.77 10.64 33.26
C ASP A 45 2.02 11.67 34.12
N ASP A 46 2.40 11.83 35.39
CA ASP A 46 1.85 12.86 36.28
C ASP A 46 2.11 14.29 35.75
N GLU A 47 3.32 14.54 35.22
CA GLU A 47 3.66 15.83 34.61
C GLU A 47 2.84 16.10 33.33
N LEU A 48 2.71 15.08 32.48
CA LEU A 48 1.90 15.12 31.27
C LEU A 48 0.44 15.44 31.61
N ALA A 49 -0.13 14.73 32.59
CA ALA A 49 -1.49 14.97 33.06
C ALA A 49 -1.68 16.41 33.54
N ALA A 50 -0.74 16.93 34.35
CA ALA A 50 -0.77 18.31 34.83
C ALA A 50 -0.67 19.33 33.69
N LYS A 51 0.17 19.08 32.68
CA LYS A 51 0.29 19.94 31.50
C LYS A 51 -1.00 19.95 30.67
N LYS A 52 -1.57 18.78 30.35
CA LYS A 52 -2.85 18.66 29.62
C LYS A 52 -3.99 19.35 30.38
N ASP A 53 -4.02 19.20 31.70
CA ASP A 53 -5.00 19.85 32.58
C ASP A 53 -4.96 21.38 32.55
N ARG A 54 -3.78 21.99 32.36
CA ARG A 54 -3.68 23.44 32.19
C ARG A 54 -4.32 23.91 30.89
N ILE A 55 -4.12 23.15 29.80
CA ILE A 55 -4.73 23.43 28.51
C ILE A 55 -6.26 23.28 28.62
N ARG A 56 -6.72 22.17 29.21
CA ARG A 56 -8.15 21.87 29.41
C ARG A 56 -8.92 23.01 30.09
N ARG A 57 -8.33 23.59 31.14
CA ARG A 57 -8.98 24.66 31.92
C ARG A 57 -8.95 26.03 31.24
N ALA A 58 -8.04 26.23 30.29
CA ALA A 58 -7.76 27.55 29.71
C ALA A 58 -8.41 27.77 28.34
N LEU A 59 -8.70 26.71 27.59
CA LEU A 59 -9.30 26.78 26.26
C LEU A 59 -10.74 26.27 26.27
N SER A 60 -11.58 26.84 25.39
CA SER A 60 -12.88 26.25 25.05
C SER A 60 -12.65 24.93 24.33
N ASP A 61 -13.42 23.90 24.69
CA ASP A 61 -13.22 22.53 24.21
C ASP A 61 -11.81 21.98 24.54
N GLY A 62 -11.37 22.26 25.75
CA GLY A 62 -10.00 22.07 26.16
C GLY A 62 -9.50 20.60 26.16
N ASP A 63 -10.39 19.61 26.19
CA ASP A 63 -10.03 18.20 26.04
C ASP A 63 -9.49 17.91 24.63
N ARG A 64 -10.19 18.39 23.60
CA ARG A 64 -9.77 18.28 22.19
C ARG A 64 -8.41 18.93 21.97
N TYR A 65 -8.20 20.15 22.48
CA TYR A 65 -6.94 20.88 22.28
C TYR A 65 -5.78 20.35 23.15
N ALA A 66 -6.06 19.79 24.33
CA ALA A 66 -5.04 19.10 25.12
C ALA A 66 -4.57 17.82 24.43
N GLU A 67 -5.49 17.10 23.77
CA GLU A 67 -5.13 15.94 22.95
C GLU A 67 -4.37 16.35 21.68
N LEU A 68 -4.80 17.43 21.03
CA LEU A 68 -4.11 17.97 19.85
C LEU A 68 -2.66 18.37 20.16
N ALA A 69 -2.43 19.11 21.26
CA ALA A 69 -1.07 19.47 21.69
C ALA A 69 -0.20 18.27 22.04
N ALA A 70 -0.81 17.17 22.49
CA ALA A 70 -0.08 15.96 22.84
C ALA A 70 0.31 15.12 21.62
N ARG A 71 -0.30 15.36 20.45
CA ARG A 71 -0.18 14.46 19.29
C ARG A 71 0.30 15.14 18.02
N ALA A 72 0.09 16.44 17.87
CA ALA A 72 0.45 17.17 16.67
C ALA A 72 1.35 18.37 16.99
N THR A 73 2.35 18.57 16.14
CA THR A 73 3.10 19.84 16.09
C THR A 73 2.18 20.97 15.66
N ARG A 74 2.66 22.21 15.81
CA ARG A 74 1.98 23.38 15.30
C ARG A 74 1.68 23.23 13.81
N ASP A 75 2.69 22.93 12.99
CA ASP A 75 2.51 22.88 11.54
C ASP A 75 1.50 21.80 11.14
N GLN A 76 1.58 20.60 11.73
CA GLN A 76 0.60 19.52 11.52
C GLN A 76 -0.83 19.92 11.91
N ALA A 77 -1.00 20.63 13.03
CA ALA A 77 -2.33 21.09 13.47
C ALA A 77 -2.92 22.15 12.55
N PHE A 78 -2.09 23.04 12.00
CA PHE A 78 -2.54 24.03 11.01
C PHE A 78 -2.86 23.38 9.67
N THR A 79 -2.02 22.46 9.18
CA THR A 79 -2.33 21.64 7.99
C THR A 79 -3.64 20.89 8.16
N ALA A 80 -3.85 20.23 9.32
CA ALA A 80 -5.10 19.56 9.63
C ALA A 80 -6.32 20.51 9.61
N LEU A 81 -6.16 21.75 10.10
CA LEU A 81 -7.22 22.76 10.06
C LEU A 81 -7.50 23.26 8.63
N ASP A 82 -6.47 23.36 7.79
CA ASP A 82 -6.62 23.70 6.38
C ASP A 82 -7.38 22.59 5.62
N LEU A 83 -7.00 21.32 5.86
CA LEU A 83 -7.72 20.15 5.33
C LEU A 83 -9.17 20.09 5.81
N TYR A 84 -9.41 20.33 7.10
CA TYR A 84 -10.75 20.44 7.65
C TYR A 84 -11.55 21.54 6.96
N THR A 85 -10.93 22.70 6.70
CA THR A 85 -11.60 23.82 6.03
C THR A 85 -11.91 23.50 4.57
N LYS A 86 -11.05 22.72 3.90
CA LYS A 86 -11.21 22.31 2.50
C LYS A 86 -12.30 21.24 2.34
N TYR A 87 -12.28 20.21 3.17
CA TYR A 87 -13.14 19.02 3.00
C TYR A 87 -14.29 18.94 4.00
N GLY A 88 -14.09 19.40 5.24
CA GLY A 88 -15.08 19.27 6.32
C GLY A 88 -15.32 17.83 6.78
N ARG A 89 -14.46 16.89 6.39
CA ARG A 89 -14.59 15.44 6.64
C ARG A 89 -13.46 14.93 7.52
N ALA A 90 -13.78 13.96 8.38
CA ALA A 90 -12.79 13.18 9.13
C ALA A 90 -12.33 12.00 8.28
N VAL A 91 -11.06 11.62 8.43
CA VAL A 91 -10.53 10.37 7.88
C VAL A 91 -11.21 9.21 8.59
N ASN A 92 -11.98 8.41 7.84
CA ASN A 92 -12.75 7.28 8.39
C ASN A 92 -12.22 5.91 7.96
N ALA A 93 -11.14 5.85 7.17
CA ALA A 93 -10.35 4.65 6.97
C ALA A 93 -8.91 5.01 6.57
N LEU A 94 -7.96 4.12 6.87
CA LEU A 94 -6.58 4.24 6.42
C LEU A 94 -6.31 3.23 5.30
N VAL A 95 -5.64 3.66 4.23
CA VAL A 95 -5.18 2.78 3.14
C VAL A 95 -3.68 2.95 3.01
N LEU A 96 -2.93 1.93 3.42
CA LEU A 96 -1.51 2.05 3.70
C LEU A 96 -0.72 1.02 2.91
N ASP A 97 0.18 1.48 2.04
CA ASP A 97 1.27 0.65 1.57
C ASP A 97 2.32 0.45 2.68
N VAL A 98 3.09 -0.63 2.61
CA VAL A 98 4.04 -1.01 3.66
C VAL A 98 5.47 -0.65 3.29
N ASP A 99 5.95 -1.17 2.17
CA ASP A 99 7.36 -1.15 1.79
C ASP A 99 7.70 0.21 1.20
N GLU A 100 8.82 0.81 1.64
CA GLU A 100 9.20 2.18 1.30
C GLU A 100 8.18 3.29 1.68
N THR A 101 7.03 2.92 2.24
CA THR A 101 6.00 3.83 2.76
C THR A 101 5.96 3.89 4.29
N LEU A 102 5.45 2.85 4.97
CA LEU A 102 5.42 2.79 6.45
C LEU A 102 6.78 2.39 7.04
N ARG A 103 7.58 1.65 6.28
CA ARG A 103 8.96 1.28 6.59
C ARG A 103 9.86 1.59 5.41
N SER A 104 11.17 1.65 5.63
CA SER A 104 12.13 1.65 4.51
C SER A 104 13.42 0.95 4.88
N ALA A 105 14.10 0.40 3.87
CA ALA A 105 15.38 -0.27 4.06
C ALA A 105 16.47 0.69 4.55
N GLY A 106 16.44 1.94 4.08
CA GLY A 106 17.52 2.89 4.36
C GLY A 106 17.46 3.57 5.72
N GLN A 107 16.26 3.71 6.31
CA GLN A 107 16.08 4.54 7.52
C GLN A 107 15.46 3.81 8.70
N THR A 108 14.65 2.77 8.47
CA THR A 108 13.94 2.05 9.52
C THR A 108 14.38 0.60 9.63
N ASP A 109 15.46 0.21 8.94
CA ASP A 109 15.99 -1.17 8.92
C ASP A 109 14.92 -2.20 8.51
N ASN A 110 14.03 -1.81 7.57
CA ASN A 110 12.87 -2.60 7.14
C ASN A 110 11.87 -2.98 8.25
N GLU A 111 11.87 -2.25 9.37
CA GLU A 111 10.84 -2.35 10.42
C GLU A 111 9.89 -1.16 10.36
N ILE A 112 8.61 -1.37 10.72
CA ILE A 112 7.69 -0.23 10.94
C ILE A 112 8.08 0.43 12.26
N PRO A 113 8.33 1.76 12.28
CA PRO A 113 8.65 2.47 13.50
C PRO A 113 7.58 2.28 14.57
N ARG A 114 8.00 2.14 15.84
CA ARG A 114 7.07 1.98 16.99
C ARG A 114 6.01 3.07 17.08
N GLU A 115 6.39 4.29 16.71
CA GLU A 115 5.50 5.44 16.68
C GLU A 115 4.36 5.28 15.67
N VAL A 116 4.67 4.78 14.48
CA VAL A 116 3.67 4.46 13.45
C VAL A 116 2.73 3.38 13.98
N LEU A 117 3.27 2.28 14.53
CA LEU A 117 2.46 1.20 15.12
C LEU A 117 1.52 1.73 16.21
N HIS A 118 2.03 2.57 17.11
CA HIS A 118 1.22 3.20 18.15
C HIS A 118 0.09 4.04 17.54
N LEU A 119 0.37 4.88 16.53
CA LEU A 119 -0.66 5.69 15.87
C LEU A 119 -1.74 4.83 15.21
N LEU A 120 -1.36 3.73 14.55
CA LEU A 120 -2.31 2.78 13.96
C LEU A 120 -3.22 2.16 15.03
N THR A 121 -2.67 1.76 16.18
CA THR A 121 -3.49 1.33 17.32
C THR A 121 -4.46 2.42 17.77
N ARG A 122 -4.04 3.69 17.82
CA ARG A 122 -4.90 4.82 18.23
C ARG A 122 -6.00 5.16 17.23
N PHE A 123 -5.81 4.88 15.94
CA PHE A 123 -6.86 4.95 14.92
C PHE A 123 -7.84 3.80 15.07
N HIS A 124 -7.34 2.57 15.26
CA HIS A 124 -8.17 1.41 15.50
C HIS A 124 -9.04 1.55 16.76
N GLU A 125 -8.50 2.05 17.87
CA GLU A 125 -9.24 2.35 19.11
C GLU A 125 -10.31 3.44 18.96
N ARG A 126 -10.33 4.14 17.81
CA ARG A 126 -11.35 5.12 17.42
C ARG A 126 -12.26 4.62 16.31
N ASP A 127 -12.31 3.31 16.11
CA ASP A 127 -13.13 2.66 15.09
C ASP A 127 -12.78 3.12 13.67
N VAL A 128 -11.53 3.53 13.42
CA VAL A 128 -11.03 3.84 12.07
C VAL A 128 -10.39 2.58 11.49
N PRO A 129 -11.03 1.91 10.51
CA PRO A 129 -10.49 0.71 9.88
C PRO A 129 -9.17 0.96 9.15
N ILE A 130 -8.36 -0.10 9.05
CA ILE A 130 -7.04 -0.07 8.43
C ILE A 130 -7.00 -1.08 7.28
N VAL A 131 -6.71 -0.60 6.08
CA VAL A 131 -6.47 -1.40 4.88
C VAL A 131 -4.99 -1.38 4.58
N ILE A 132 -4.31 -2.51 4.76
CA ILE A 132 -2.93 -2.70 4.29
C ILE A 132 -2.97 -3.11 2.83
N CYS A 133 -2.29 -2.39 1.95
CA CYS A 133 -2.30 -2.65 0.52
C CYS A 133 -0.89 -2.95 0.02
N THR A 134 -0.64 -4.13 -0.56
CA THR A 134 0.72 -4.52 -0.96
C THR A 134 0.74 -5.42 -2.19
N GLY A 135 1.87 -5.42 -2.90
CA GLY A 135 2.17 -6.39 -3.95
C GLY A 135 2.56 -7.78 -3.41
N GLN A 136 2.80 -7.93 -2.11
CA GLN A 136 3.22 -9.20 -1.52
C GLN A 136 2.07 -10.23 -1.43
N THR A 137 2.45 -11.50 -1.34
CA THR A 137 1.51 -12.61 -1.08
C THR A 137 0.87 -12.50 0.31
N LEU A 138 -0.34 -13.06 0.45
CA LEU A 138 -1.09 -13.01 1.71
C LEU A 138 -0.30 -13.57 2.90
N GLU A 139 0.39 -14.70 2.72
CA GLU A 139 1.13 -15.34 3.82
C GLU A 139 2.27 -14.47 4.35
N ASN A 140 2.98 -13.76 3.45
CA ASN A 140 4.06 -12.86 3.82
C ASN A 140 3.53 -11.65 4.59
N VAL A 141 2.54 -10.95 4.02
CA VAL A 141 1.99 -9.74 4.64
C VAL A 141 1.21 -10.06 5.93
N LYS A 142 0.56 -11.22 6.03
CA LYS A 142 -0.13 -11.64 7.25
C LYS A 142 0.86 -11.90 8.38
N GLY A 143 1.96 -12.60 8.10
CA GLY A 143 3.02 -12.81 9.08
C GLY A 143 3.60 -11.49 9.58
N PHE A 144 3.87 -10.57 8.65
CA PHE A 144 4.34 -9.23 8.94
C PHE A 144 3.33 -8.41 9.76
N ALA A 145 2.06 -8.36 9.35
CA ALA A 145 1.03 -7.60 10.03
C ALA A 145 0.85 -8.08 11.48
N ILE A 146 0.87 -9.41 11.72
CA ILE A 146 0.79 -9.97 13.08
C ILE A 146 2.02 -9.59 13.91
N GLN A 147 3.22 -9.58 13.32
CA GLN A 147 4.45 -9.21 14.02
C GLN A 147 4.52 -7.71 14.33
N GLY A 148 4.10 -6.85 13.40
CA GLY A 148 4.11 -5.40 13.55
C GLY A 148 2.94 -4.87 14.37
N LEU A 149 1.71 -5.12 13.92
CA LEU A 149 0.49 -4.57 14.52
C LEU A 149 -0.03 -5.38 15.71
N GLY A 150 0.44 -6.61 15.87
CA GLY A 150 -0.03 -7.53 16.91
C GLY A 150 -1.24 -8.35 16.48
N ASN A 151 -1.34 -9.54 17.05
CA ASN A 151 -2.36 -10.51 16.67
C ASN A 151 -3.80 -10.04 16.96
N GLU A 152 -4.01 -9.32 18.06
CA GLU A 152 -5.33 -8.82 18.46
C GLU A 152 -5.87 -7.80 17.45
N LEU A 153 -5.03 -6.83 17.05
CA LEU A 153 -5.43 -5.79 16.10
C LEU A 153 -5.72 -6.37 14.71
N VAL A 154 -4.88 -7.28 14.22
CA VAL A 154 -5.09 -7.94 12.91
C VAL A 154 -6.38 -8.76 12.88
N HIS A 155 -6.76 -9.39 13.99
CA HIS A 155 -7.97 -10.23 14.06
C HIS A 155 -9.17 -9.50 14.68
N SER A 156 -9.14 -8.16 14.73
CA SER A 156 -10.18 -7.34 15.33
C SER A 156 -11.50 -7.35 14.55
N GLY A 157 -11.43 -7.55 13.23
CA GLY A 157 -12.55 -7.28 12.32
C GLY A 157 -12.36 -5.99 11.53
N ASP A 158 -11.54 -5.07 12.01
CA ASP A 158 -11.43 -3.72 11.42
C ASP A 158 -10.13 -3.51 10.64
N VAL A 159 -9.40 -4.61 10.39
CA VAL A 159 -8.20 -4.62 9.57
C VAL A 159 -8.40 -5.51 8.36
N SER A 160 -8.12 -4.96 7.19
CA SER A 160 -8.15 -5.67 5.92
C SER A 160 -6.78 -5.63 5.25
N ILE A 161 -6.47 -6.67 4.50
CA ILE A 161 -5.23 -6.82 3.74
C ILE A 161 -5.61 -7.04 2.28
N VAL A 162 -5.22 -6.11 1.42
CA VAL A 162 -5.21 -6.24 -0.03
C VAL A 162 -3.83 -6.78 -0.42
N TYR A 163 -3.78 -8.01 -0.94
CA TYR A 163 -2.53 -8.70 -1.29
C TYR A 163 -2.41 -8.89 -2.81
N GLU A 164 -1.19 -9.17 -3.26
CA GLU A 164 -0.86 -9.40 -4.68
C GLU A 164 -1.46 -8.31 -5.58
N ALA A 165 -1.24 -7.06 -5.17
CA ALA A 165 -1.68 -5.85 -5.88
C ALA A 165 -3.18 -5.80 -6.19
N GLY A 166 -4.03 -6.42 -5.36
CA GLY A 166 -5.49 -6.40 -5.56
C GLY A 166 -6.06 -7.70 -6.12
N THR A 167 -5.29 -8.78 -6.13
CA THR A 167 -5.79 -10.12 -6.50
C THR A 167 -6.83 -10.65 -5.50
N GLY A 168 -6.69 -10.27 -4.23
CA GLY A 168 -7.63 -10.65 -3.20
C GLY A 168 -7.58 -9.76 -1.98
N VAL A 169 -8.59 -9.94 -1.14
CA VAL A 169 -8.79 -9.20 0.10
C VAL A 169 -8.95 -10.18 1.25
N PHE A 170 -8.23 -9.93 2.35
CA PHE A 170 -8.31 -10.72 3.56
C PHE A 170 -8.68 -9.83 4.75
N THR A 171 -9.88 -10.01 5.29
CA THR A 171 -10.42 -9.26 6.43
C THR A 171 -10.85 -10.24 7.53
N PRO A 172 -9.98 -10.59 8.48
CA PRO A 172 -10.30 -11.50 9.58
C PRO A 172 -11.62 -11.17 10.30
N GLY A 173 -12.41 -12.18 10.65
CA GLY A 173 -13.62 -12.01 11.47
C GLY A 173 -14.93 -11.85 10.69
N HIS A 174 -14.88 -11.81 9.35
CA HIS A 174 -16.03 -11.55 8.48
C HIS A 174 -16.67 -12.81 7.86
N GLY A 175 -16.62 -13.95 8.57
CA GLY A 175 -17.27 -15.18 8.10
C GLY A 175 -16.78 -15.62 6.71
N SER A 176 -17.70 -15.86 5.77
CA SER A 176 -17.38 -16.22 4.38
C SER A 176 -16.70 -15.09 3.60
N GLU A 177 -16.80 -13.85 4.07
CA GLU A 177 -16.17 -12.68 3.44
C GLU A 177 -14.76 -12.42 3.99
N THR A 178 -14.30 -13.26 4.92
CA THR A 178 -12.94 -13.17 5.49
C THR A 178 -11.87 -13.20 4.41
N LYS A 179 -12.08 -13.99 3.35
CA LYS A 179 -11.20 -14.04 2.20
C LYS A 179 -12.04 -13.86 0.95
N ARG A 180 -11.95 -12.69 0.31
CA ARG A 180 -12.55 -12.42 -1.00
C ARG A 180 -11.49 -12.60 -2.08
N LEU A 181 -11.79 -13.47 -3.04
CA LEU A 181 -10.94 -13.81 -4.16
C LEU A 181 -11.41 -12.95 -5.35
N LEU A 182 -10.77 -11.81 -5.60
CA LEU A 182 -11.28 -10.86 -6.59
C LEU A 182 -11.16 -11.39 -8.02
N TYR A 183 -10.21 -12.31 -8.25
CA TYR A 183 -10.09 -13.01 -9.51
C TYR A 183 -11.31 -13.87 -9.89
N GLU A 184 -12.14 -14.30 -8.93
CA GLU A 184 -13.39 -15.04 -9.21
C GLU A 184 -14.44 -14.16 -9.90
N THR A 185 -14.26 -12.83 -9.87
CA THR A 185 -15.16 -11.87 -10.52
C THR A 185 -14.72 -11.46 -11.92
N LEU A 186 -13.56 -11.94 -12.37
CA LEU A 186 -13.07 -11.71 -13.73
C LEU A 186 -13.96 -12.44 -14.74
N ASP A 187 -13.93 -11.98 -16.00
CA ASP A 187 -14.68 -12.69 -17.04
C ASP A 187 -14.07 -14.07 -17.31
N ASP A 188 -14.92 -15.03 -17.66
CA ASP A 188 -14.56 -16.43 -17.93
C ASP A 188 -13.40 -16.58 -18.92
N SER A 189 -13.29 -15.67 -19.91
CA SER A 189 -12.20 -15.68 -20.89
C SER A 189 -10.84 -15.38 -20.25
N VAL A 190 -10.78 -14.43 -19.32
CA VAL A 190 -9.54 -14.10 -18.60
C VAL A 190 -9.21 -15.22 -17.61
N GLN A 191 -10.19 -15.70 -16.85
CA GLN A 191 -9.96 -16.81 -15.92
C GLN A 191 -9.40 -18.05 -16.64
N SER A 192 -9.97 -18.40 -17.79
CA SER A 192 -9.52 -19.55 -18.60
C SER A 192 -8.07 -19.42 -19.07
N VAL A 193 -7.64 -18.21 -19.47
CA VAL A 193 -6.24 -17.95 -19.86
C VAL A 193 -5.31 -18.20 -18.67
N PHE A 194 -5.62 -17.66 -17.49
CA PHE A 194 -4.79 -17.86 -16.30
C PHE A 194 -4.77 -19.32 -15.84
N GLU A 195 -5.90 -20.02 -15.87
CA GLU A 195 -5.96 -21.45 -15.57
C GLU A 195 -5.08 -22.27 -16.52
N SER A 196 -5.14 -21.98 -17.82
CA SER A 196 -4.31 -22.64 -18.85
C SER A 196 -2.82 -22.39 -18.62
N VAL A 197 -2.42 -21.11 -18.47
CA VAL A 197 -1.02 -20.73 -18.23
C VAL A 197 -0.52 -21.37 -16.92
N ARG A 198 -1.24 -21.23 -15.80
CA ARG A 198 -0.83 -21.81 -14.50
C ARG A 198 -0.70 -23.33 -14.55
N GLY A 199 -1.60 -24.01 -15.26
CA GLY A 199 -1.56 -25.46 -15.40
C GLY A 199 -0.31 -25.96 -16.13
N ARG A 200 0.29 -25.12 -16.99
CA ARG A 200 1.37 -25.48 -17.91
C ARG A 200 2.72 -24.84 -17.56
N VAL A 201 2.72 -23.71 -16.86
CA VAL A 201 3.91 -22.85 -16.67
C VAL A 201 5.13 -23.59 -16.12
N ILE A 202 4.95 -24.58 -15.24
CA ILE A 202 6.05 -25.41 -14.74
C ILE A 202 6.23 -26.72 -15.53
N SER A 203 5.15 -27.36 -15.98
CA SER A 203 5.24 -28.66 -16.68
C SER A 203 5.90 -28.55 -18.04
N ASP A 204 5.70 -27.41 -18.71
CA ASP A 204 6.11 -27.17 -20.09
C ASP A 204 7.42 -26.37 -20.15
N LEU A 205 8.08 -26.15 -19.00
CA LEU A 205 9.34 -25.41 -18.94
C LEU A 205 10.38 -25.98 -19.91
N PRO A 206 10.96 -25.14 -20.80
CA PRO A 206 12.08 -25.50 -21.65
C PRO A 206 13.28 -26.01 -20.85
N ASP A 207 14.03 -26.96 -21.40
CA ASP A 207 15.21 -27.54 -20.73
C ASP A 207 16.24 -26.49 -20.28
N ALA A 208 16.36 -25.38 -21.02
CA ALA A 208 17.26 -24.28 -20.69
C ALA A 208 16.85 -23.51 -19.41
N LEU A 209 15.57 -23.53 -19.03
CA LEU A 209 15.05 -22.83 -17.85
C LEU A 209 14.87 -23.77 -16.65
N ARG A 210 14.90 -25.10 -16.87
CA ARG A 210 14.68 -26.09 -15.80
C ARG A 210 15.74 -25.98 -14.72
N GLY A 211 15.28 -25.76 -13.48
CA GLY A 211 16.16 -25.56 -12.32
C GLY A 211 16.74 -24.15 -12.22
N GLY A 212 16.66 -23.33 -13.26
CA GLY A 212 17.05 -21.92 -13.26
C GLY A 212 15.94 -20.98 -12.80
N VAL A 213 14.66 -21.39 -12.90
CA VAL A 213 13.50 -20.62 -12.40
C VAL A 213 12.67 -21.39 -11.39
N HIS A 214 11.86 -20.65 -10.63
CA HIS A 214 10.74 -21.20 -9.86
C HIS A 214 9.50 -20.32 -10.04
N LEU A 215 8.33 -20.93 -9.81
CA LEU A 215 7.05 -20.21 -9.73
C LEU A 215 6.89 -19.63 -8.33
N GLN A 216 6.69 -18.31 -8.22
CA GLN A 216 6.34 -17.66 -6.96
C GLN A 216 4.97 -18.16 -6.47
N GLY A 217 4.81 -18.30 -5.15
CA GLY A 217 3.58 -18.80 -4.50
C GLY A 217 2.41 -17.81 -4.51
N ASN A 218 2.14 -17.18 -5.64
CA ASN A 218 1.00 -16.29 -5.85
C ASN A 218 -0.29 -17.09 -6.01
N GLU A 219 -1.41 -16.53 -5.55
CA GLU A 219 -2.72 -17.20 -5.61
C GLU A 219 -3.29 -17.22 -7.03
N PHE A 220 -3.16 -16.11 -7.77
CA PHE A 220 -3.68 -15.98 -9.14
C PHE A 220 -2.58 -15.63 -10.15
N ASN A 221 -1.81 -14.57 -9.90
CA ASN A 221 -0.77 -14.11 -10.81
C ASN A 221 0.29 -15.19 -11.08
N VAL A 222 0.89 -15.17 -12.27
CA VAL A 222 1.93 -16.13 -12.66
C VAL A 222 3.27 -15.42 -12.72
N THR A 223 4.13 -15.67 -11.73
CA THR A 223 5.42 -14.98 -11.62
C THR A 223 6.55 -15.99 -11.62
N LEU A 224 7.41 -15.92 -12.63
CA LEU A 224 8.64 -16.68 -12.71
C LEU A 224 9.78 -15.86 -12.12
N LYS A 225 10.47 -16.42 -11.13
CA LYS A 225 11.61 -15.84 -10.42
C LYS A 225 12.88 -16.66 -10.69
N PRO A 226 14.07 -16.06 -10.73
CA PRO A 226 15.32 -16.79 -10.91
C PRO A 226 15.68 -17.58 -9.65
N ASN A 227 16.35 -18.71 -9.83
CA ASN A 227 17.06 -19.44 -8.77
C ASN A 227 18.52 -18.96 -8.65
N PHE A 228 18.72 -17.65 -8.83
CA PHE A 228 20.00 -16.96 -8.79
C PHE A 228 19.85 -15.70 -7.94
N GLU A 229 20.96 -15.06 -7.59
CA GLU A 229 20.93 -13.77 -6.91
C GLU A 229 20.31 -12.71 -7.84
N THR A 230 19.26 -12.04 -7.38
CA THR A 230 18.58 -10.97 -8.13
C THR A 230 19.59 -9.92 -8.58
N GLY A 231 19.53 -9.53 -9.85
CA GLY A 231 20.47 -8.56 -10.44
C GLY A 231 21.79 -9.14 -10.95
N SER A 232 22.00 -10.46 -10.84
CA SER A 232 23.17 -11.13 -11.46
C SER A 232 22.94 -11.41 -12.95
N ASP A 233 24.04 -11.49 -13.72
CA ASP A 233 24.01 -11.85 -15.15
C ASP A 233 23.29 -13.20 -15.41
N ASP A 234 23.42 -14.16 -14.48
CA ASP A 234 22.74 -15.45 -14.57
C ASP A 234 21.21 -15.30 -14.34
N ALA A 235 20.81 -14.43 -13.42
CA ALA A 235 19.39 -14.12 -13.18
C ALA A 235 18.77 -13.41 -14.39
N GLU A 236 19.47 -12.46 -14.97
CA GLU A 236 19.10 -11.76 -16.21
C GLU A 236 18.86 -12.76 -17.35
N ALA A 237 19.88 -13.55 -17.70
CA ALA A 237 19.80 -14.49 -18.80
C ALA A 237 18.61 -15.45 -18.68
N VAL A 238 18.32 -15.92 -17.45
CA VAL A 238 17.22 -16.86 -17.20
C VAL A 238 15.86 -16.16 -17.21
N ILE A 239 15.74 -14.96 -16.66
CA ILE A 239 14.47 -14.21 -16.67
C ILE A 239 14.11 -13.71 -18.07
N ASP A 240 15.09 -13.35 -18.89
CA ASP A 240 14.84 -13.01 -20.30
C ASP A 240 14.23 -14.19 -21.04
N GLY A 241 14.76 -15.40 -20.81
CA GLY A 241 14.20 -16.61 -21.41
C GLY A 241 12.83 -16.96 -20.85
N ALA A 242 12.61 -16.71 -19.56
CA ALA A 242 11.33 -16.91 -18.90
C ALA A 242 10.25 -15.95 -19.42
N LEU A 243 10.61 -14.69 -19.74
CA LEU A 243 9.72 -13.71 -20.35
C LEU A 243 9.23 -14.20 -21.72
N VAL A 244 10.14 -14.61 -22.62
CA VAL A 244 9.76 -15.14 -23.94
C VAL A 244 8.84 -16.35 -23.79
N TYR A 245 9.22 -17.30 -22.93
CA TYR A 245 8.40 -18.48 -22.65
C TYR A 245 7.01 -18.14 -22.10
N LEU A 246 6.92 -17.17 -21.20
CA LEU A 246 5.65 -16.74 -20.62
C LEU A 246 4.74 -16.08 -21.68
N LEU A 247 5.31 -15.28 -22.58
CA LEU A 247 4.58 -14.68 -23.71
C LEU A 247 4.09 -15.75 -24.69
N ASP A 248 4.92 -16.74 -25.01
CA ASP A 248 4.53 -17.86 -25.88
C ASP A 248 3.38 -18.65 -25.26
N LEU A 249 3.50 -18.98 -23.97
CA LEU A 249 2.47 -19.72 -23.24
C LEU A 249 1.16 -18.93 -23.12
N LEU A 250 1.24 -17.61 -22.95
CA LEU A 250 0.08 -16.72 -23.00
C LEU A 250 -0.57 -16.75 -24.38
N GLY A 251 0.21 -16.64 -25.46
CA GLY A 251 -0.28 -16.73 -26.83
C GLY A 251 -1.05 -18.03 -27.10
N GLU A 252 -0.47 -19.17 -26.71
CA GLU A 252 -1.12 -20.49 -26.82
C GLU A 252 -2.38 -20.63 -25.94
N ALA A 253 -2.47 -19.88 -24.83
CA ALA A 253 -3.66 -19.89 -23.97
C ALA A 253 -4.79 -19.02 -24.53
N LEU A 254 -4.47 -18.04 -25.38
CA LEU A 254 -5.44 -17.14 -25.99
C LEU A 254 -6.15 -17.77 -27.19
N THR A 255 -5.46 -18.64 -27.93
CA THR A 255 -5.93 -19.17 -29.21
C THR A 255 -5.27 -20.50 -29.56
N ASP A 256 -5.98 -21.35 -30.31
CA ASP A 256 -5.43 -22.56 -30.91
C ASP A 256 -4.63 -22.28 -32.21
N ASP A 257 -4.61 -21.02 -32.67
CA ASP A 257 -3.86 -20.61 -33.85
C ASP A 257 -2.34 -20.67 -33.57
N PRO A 258 -1.53 -21.29 -34.46
CA PRO A 258 -0.09 -21.37 -34.28
C PRO A 258 0.61 -20.00 -34.19
N ASP A 259 -0.01 -18.92 -34.68
CA ASP A 259 0.54 -17.56 -34.63
C ASP A 259 0.24 -16.85 -33.28
N GLY A 260 -0.49 -17.49 -32.36
CA GLY A 260 -0.83 -16.94 -31.04
C GLY A 260 0.37 -16.40 -30.24
N PRO A 261 1.49 -17.15 -30.11
CA PRO A 261 2.73 -16.67 -29.52
C PRO A 261 3.28 -15.39 -30.16
N ASP A 262 3.23 -15.28 -31.49
CA ASP A 262 3.72 -14.10 -32.22
C ASP A 262 2.85 -12.89 -31.92
N TRP A 263 1.53 -13.07 -31.82
CA TRP A 263 0.60 -12.00 -31.47
C TRP A 263 0.83 -11.46 -30.06
N ALA A 264 1.02 -12.35 -29.07
CA ALA A 264 1.33 -11.93 -27.69
C ALA A 264 2.65 -11.14 -27.62
N ARG A 265 3.71 -11.66 -28.26
CA ARG A 265 5.01 -10.97 -28.31
C ARG A 265 4.91 -9.61 -29.00
N ALA A 266 4.22 -9.51 -30.14
CA ALA A 266 4.04 -8.26 -30.88
C ALA A 266 3.28 -7.23 -30.04
N TYR A 267 2.21 -7.66 -29.37
CA TYR A 267 1.37 -6.80 -28.53
C TYR A 267 2.15 -6.15 -27.39
N PHE A 268 2.94 -6.93 -26.65
CA PHE A 268 3.70 -6.44 -25.50
C PHE A 268 4.98 -5.69 -25.92
N ALA A 269 5.63 -6.08 -27.02
CA ALA A 269 6.79 -5.36 -27.57
C ALA A 269 6.45 -3.95 -28.10
N ASP A 270 5.21 -3.71 -28.53
CA ASP A 270 4.75 -2.38 -28.93
C ASP A 270 4.52 -1.45 -27.71
N ARG A 271 4.18 -2.03 -26.56
CA ARG A 271 3.78 -1.29 -25.35
C ARG A 271 4.90 -1.07 -24.36
N ASP A 272 5.86 -1.99 -24.30
CA ASP A 272 6.97 -1.95 -23.35
C ASP A 272 8.33 -2.07 -24.08
N PRO A 273 9.12 -0.99 -24.14
CA PRO A 273 10.46 -1.01 -24.73
C PRO A 273 11.41 -2.02 -24.09
N GLU A 274 11.31 -2.29 -22.79
CA GLU A 274 12.18 -3.27 -22.12
C GLU A 274 11.85 -4.69 -22.58
N ILE A 275 10.57 -5.02 -22.70
CA ILE A 275 10.12 -6.30 -23.28
C ILE A 275 10.57 -6.42 -24.74
N ARG A 276 10.48 -5.33 -25.51
CA ARG A 276 10.93 -5.29 -26.90
C ARG A 276 12.42 -5.59 -27.03
N ASP A 277 13.25 -4.97 -26.20
CA ASP A 277 14.70 -5.13 -26.22
C ASP A 277 15.08 -6.59 -25.88
N VAL A 278 14.44 -7.19 -24.87
CA VAL A 278 14.64 -8.61 -24.54
C VAL A 278 14.24 -9.52 -25.71
N LEU A 279 13.12 -9.23 -26.37
CA LEU A 279 12.68 -10.02 -27.53
C LEU A 279 13.66 -9.91 -28.71
N ASP A 280 14.24 -8.74 -28.97
CA ASP A 280 15.25 -8.55 -30.02
C ASP A 280 16.55 -9.31 -29.68
N ASP A 281 17.05 -9.17 -28.45
CA ASP A 281 18.27 -9.83 -27.96
C ASP A 281 18.17 -11.36 -27.96
N ARG A 282 16.96 -11.90 -27.84
CA ARG A 282 16.67 -13.34 -27.87
C ARG A 282 16.28 -13.88 -29.24
N ASP A 283 16.40 -13.07 -30.31
CA ASP A 283 15.94 -13.41 -31.67
C ASP A 283 14.47 -13.88 -31.70
N ALA A 284 13.63 -13.26 -30.86
CA ALA A 284 12.24 -13.62 -30.60
C ALA A 284 11.25 -12.49 -30.94
N LEU A 285 11.72 -11.37 -31.50
CA LEU A 285 10.86 -10.28 -31.94
C LEU A 285 10.06 -10.67 -33.22
N PRO A 286 8.72 -10.57 -33.22
CA PRO A 286 7.91 -10.84 -34.40
C PRO A 286 8.13 -9.83 -35.54
N GLU A 287 7.60 -10.14 -36.73
CA GLU A 287 7.61 -9.21 -37.86
C GLU A 287 6.84 -7.92 -37.52
N SER A 288 7.33 -6.76 -37.97
CA SER A 288 6.83 -5.45 -37.55
C SER A 288 5.38 -5.13 -37.96
N ASP A 289 4.79 -5.92 -38.85
CA ASP A 289 3.45 -5.77 -39.42
C ASP A 289 2.51 -6.93 -39.04
N THR A 290 2.83 -7.68 -37.99
CA THR A 290 1.94 -8.72 -37.44
C THR A 290 0.58 -8.12 -37.06
N GLU A 291 -0.47 -8.49 -37.80
CA GLU A 291 -1.85 -8.09 -37.55
C GLU A 291 -2.48 -9.00 -36.49
N ILE A 292 -2.86 -8.43 -35.35
CA ILE A 292 -3.46 -9.17 -34.24
C ILE A 292 -4.98 -9.23 -34.45
N PRO A 293 -5.61 -10.43 -34.41
CA PRO A 293 -7.07 -10.54 -34.46
C PRO A 293 -7.76 -9.79 -33.31
N GLU A 294 -8.87 -9.09 -33.62
CA GLU A 294 -9.57 -8.22 -32.66
C GLU A 294 -10.03 -8.95 -31.37
N ASP A 295 -10.34 -10.23 -31.43
CA ASP A 295 -10.75 -11.04 -30.29
C ASP A 295 -9.58 -11.41 -29.36
N VAL A 296 -8.42 -11.69 -29.95
CA VAL A 296 -7.15 -11.89 -29.22
C VAL A 296 -6.71 -10.57 -28.59
N GLU A 297 -6.70 -9.48 -29.37
CA GLU A 297 -6.33 -8.14 -28.88
C GLU A 297 -7.20 -7.72 -27.69
N ARG A 298 -8.52 -7.91 -27.76
CA ARG A 298 -9.44 -7.59 -26.66
C ARG A 298 -9.14 -8.35 -25.36
N THR A 299 -8.61 -9.56 -25.47
CA THR A 299 -8.22 -10.34 -24.28
C THR A 299 -6.85 -9.89 -23.77
N LEU A 300 -5.92 -9.58 -24.68
CA LEU A 300 -4.61 -9.00 -24.36
C LEU A 300 -4.73 -7.62 -23.69
N GLU A 301 -5.75 -6.83 -24.01
CA GLU A 301 -6.08 -5.56 -23.33
C GLU A 301 -6.41 -5.71 -21.84
N ARG A 302 -6.69 -6.95 -21.39
CA ARG A 302 -7.10 -7.24 -20.01
C ARG A 302 -6.06 -7.98 -19.19
N VAL A 303 -4.92 -8.28 -19.78
CA VAL A 303 -3.80 -8.91 -19.10
C VAL A 303 -2.56 -8.03 -19.24
N THR A 304 -1.70 -8.09 -18.23
CA THR A 304 -0.45 -7.36 -18.18
C THR A 304 0.68 -8.37 -18.04
N VAL A 305 1.73 -8.18 -18.85
CA VAL A 305 3.02 -8.83 -18.63
C VAL A 305 3.99 -7.78 -18.13
N ALA A 306 4.55 -8.00 -16.95
CA ALA A 306 5.56 -7.12 -16.35
C ALA A 306 6.93 -7.83 -16.38
N TYR A 307 7.93 -7.12 -16.88
CA TYR A 307 9.32 -7.53 -16.84
C TYR A 307 10.06 -6.74 -15.76
N TYR A 308 10.71 -7.46 -14.86
CA TYR A 308 11.61 -6.88 -13.86
C TYR A 308 13.00 -7.42 -14.15
N HIS A 309 13.86 -6.56 -14.72
CA HIS A 309 15.22 -6.90 -15.14
C HIS A 309 15.96 -7.72 -14.06
N ALA A 310 16.43 -8.91 -14.46
CA ALA A 310 17.14 -9.85 -13.60
C ALA A 310 16.42 -10.25 -12.28
N ASP A 311 15.10 -10.09 -12.21
CA ASP A 311 14.29 -10.38 -11.03
C ASP A 311 13.04 -11.22 -11.34
N ALA A 312 12.21 -10.83 -12.31
CA ALA A 312 10.97 -11.57 -12.58
C ALA A 312 10.39 -11.34 -13.98
N ALA A 313 9.61 -12.32 -14.44
CA ALA A 313 8.59 -12.14 -15.47
C ALA A 313 7.23 -12.50 -14.85
N GLU A 314 6.26 -11.59 -14.91
CA GLU A 314 4.96 -11.72 -14.26
C GLU A 314 3.81 -11.51 -15.24
N LEU A 315 2.81 -12.40 -15.19
CA LEU A 315 1.51 -12.24 -15.82
C LEU A 315 0.46 -11.94 -14.75
N SER A 316 -0.29 -10.86 -14.93
CA SER A 316 -1.37 -10.40 -14.04
C SER A 316 -2.57 -9.87 -14.84
N ALA A 317 -3.73 -9.75 -14.21
CA ALA A 317 -4.94 -9.22 -14.86
C ALA A 317 -5.08 -7.72 -14.58
N VAL A 318 -5.40 -6.93 -15.61
CA VAL A 318 -5.55 -5.46 -15.52
C VAL A 318 -6.66 -5.06 -14.53
N ASP A 319 -7.73 -5.84 -14.51
CA ASP A 319 -8.89 -5.64 -13.63
C ASP A 319 -8.54 -5.90 -12.14
N LEU A 320 -7.42 -6.59 -11.86
CA LEU A 320 -6.91 -6.84 -10.51
C LEU A 320 -5.83 -5.79 -10.17
N ASN A 321 -6.26 -4.70 -9.57
CA ASN A 321 -5.37 -3.62 -9.14
C ASN A 321 -5.65 -3.18 -7.69
N LYS A 322 -4.69 -2.46 -7.10
CA LYS A 322 -4.76 -2.02 -5.70
C LYS A 322 -6.04 -1.23 -5.43
N ALA A 323 -6.51 -0.40 -6.37
CA ALA A 323 -7.74 0.38 -6.22
C ALA A 323 -8.98 -0.52 -6.14
N ALA A 324 -9.10 -1.53 -7.01
CA ALA A 324 -10.17 -2.52 -6.94
C ALA A 324 -10.15 -3.30 -5.62
N GLY A 325 -8.95 -3.71 -5.17
CA GLY A 325 -8.73 -4.34 -3.88
C GLY A 325 -9.17 -3.48 -2.69
N VAL A 326 -8.80 -2.20 -2.69
CA VAL A 326 -9.18 -1.24 -1.63
C VAL A 326 -10.68 -1.04 -1.58
N ARG A 327 -11.36 -0.89 -2.72
CA ARG A 327 -12.83 -0.79 -2.75
C ARG A 327 -13.49 -2.02 -2.15
N ALA A 328 -13.02 -3.21 -2.52
CA ALA A 328 -13.55 -4.45 -1.97
C ALA A 328 -13.26 -4.61 -0.48
N ALA A 329 -12.12 -4.13 0.01
CA ALA A 329 -11.79 -4.09 1.43
C ALA A 329 -12.72 -3.16 2.21
N LEU A 330 -12.93 -1.93 1.72
CA LEU A 330 -13.82 -0.95 2.34
C LEU A 330 -15.27 -1.45 2.41
N ASP A 331 -15.74 -2.16 1.38
CA ASP A 331 -17.06 -2.81 1.37
C ASP A 331 -17.19 -3.87 2.48
N VAL A 332 -16.20 -4.77 2.64
CA VAL A 332 -16.21 -5.76 3.74
C VAL A 332 -16.15 -5.09 5.11
N LEU A 333 -15.39 -4.00 5.22
CA LEU A 333 -15.26 -3.22 6.46
C LEU A 333 -16.51 -2.36 6.75
N GLY A 334 -17.50 -2.31 5.86
CA GLY A 334 -18.71 -1.52 6.05
C GLY A 334 -18.51 0.00 5.95
N VAL A 335 -17.51 0.44 5.18
CA VAL A 335 -17.24 1.88 4.95
C VAL A 335 -17.99 2.36 3.71
N ASP A 336 -19.26 2.72 3.88
CA ASP A 336 -20.16 3.09 2.78
C ASP A 336 -19.84 4.45 2.12
N ASP A 337 -19.41 5.44 2.92
CA ASP A 337 -19.03 6.79 2.46
C ASP A 337 -17.57 7.09 2.87
N PRO A 338 -16.59 6.57 2.11
CA PRO A 338 -15.18 6.70 2.50
C PRO A 338 -14.69 8.15 2.40
N PHE A 339 -13.88 8.53 3.39
CA PHE A 339 -12.91 9.60 3.32
C PHE A 339 -11.58 9.05 3.84
N VAL A 340 -10.79 8.46 2.94
CA VAL A 340 -9.62 7.67 3.29
C VAL A 340 -8.33 8.50 3.32
N LEU A 341 -7.36 8.12 4.14
CA LEU A 341 -5.97 8.54 3.95
C LEU A 341 -5.24 7.45 3.18
N VAL A 342 -4.81 7.75 1.95
CA VAL A 342 -3.98 6.85 1.12
C VAL A 342 -2.51 7.23 1.27
N MET A 343 -1.68 6.29 1.72
CA MET A 343 -0.23 6.44 1.81
C MET A 343 0.46 5.42 0.92
N GLY A 344 1.35 5.86 0.02
CA GLY A 344 2.10 4.97 -0.86
C GLY A 344 3.23 5.66 -1.65
N ASP A 345 4.12 4.88 -2.24
CA ASP A 345 5.31 5.37 -2.96
C ASP A 345 5.36 4.99 -4.44
N SER A 346 4.64 3.94 -4.82
CA SER A 346 4.78 3.29 -6.12
C SER A 346 3.70 3.71 -7.12
N LYS A 347 3.90 3.33 -8.40
CA LYS A 347 2.89 3.52 -9.45
C LYS A 347 1.57 2.82 -9.12
N SER A 348 1.61 1.66 -8.46
CA SER A 348 0.40 0.92 -8.08
C SER A 348 -0.43 1.65 -7.01
N ASP A 349 0.23 2.47 -6.18
CA ASP A 349 -0.45 3.29 -5.16
C ASP A 349 -1.09 4.53 -5.78
N LEU A 350 -0.48 5.06 -6.85
CA LEU A 350 -1.02 6.19 -7.60
C LEU A 350 -2.44 5.92 -8.10
N ASP A 351 -2.75 4.69 -8.51
CA ASP A 351 -4.09 4.33 -8.97
C ASP A 351 -5.13 4.43 -7.83
N VAL A 352 -4.74 4.07 -6.61
CA VAL A 352 -5.58 4.24 -5.41
C VAL A 352 -5.75 5.72 -5.07
N MET A 353 -4.68 6.51 -5.14
CA MET A 353 -4.72 7.96 -4.89
C MET A 353 -5.61 8.68 -5.89
N ARG A 354 -5.48 8.35 -7.20
CA ARG A 354 -6.33 8.88 -8.26
C ARG A 354 -7.79 8.50 -8.05
N TRP A 355 -8.07 7.24 -7.73
CA TRP A 355 -9.42 6.81 -7.38
C TRP A 355 -9.99 7.64 -6.23
N ALA A 356 -9.21 7.86 -5.16
CA ALA A 356 -9.65 8.66 -4.02
C ALA A 356 -9.97 10.12 -4.41
N ALA A 357 -9.10 10.74 -5.22
CA ALA A 357 -9.26 12.12 -5.67
C ALA A 357 -10.45 12.29 -6.64
N GLU A 358 -10.60 11.38 -7.60
CA GLU A 358 -11.69 11.40 -8.61
C GLU A 358 -13.08 11.25 -7.97
N ASN A 359 -13.15 10.60 -6.81
CA ASN A 359 -14.39 10.36 -6.07
C ASN A 359 -14.57 11.29 -4.86
N ASP A 360 -13.68 12.29 -4.68
CA ASP A 360 -13.66 13.20 -3.52
C ASP A 360 -13.74 12.46 -2.17
N CYS A 361 -13.07 11.30 -2.11
CA CYS A 361 -13.22 10.32 -1.04
C CYS A 361 -11.91 10.04 -0.31
N GLY A 362 -10.93 10.94 -0.39
CA GLY A 362 -9.73 10.82 0.45
C GLY A 362 -8.64 11.86 0.23
N LEU A 363 -7.56 11.66 0.99
CA LEU A 363 -6.32 12.41 0.99
C LEU A 363 -5.20 11.50 0.49
N ALA A 364 -4.28 12.03 -0.30
CA ALA A 364 -3.10 11.31 -0.77
C ALA A 364 -1.84 11.82 -0.09
N ALA A 365 -0.99 10.91 0.38
CA ALA A 365 0.29 11.23 0.99
C ALA A 365 1.39 10.28 0.51
N ALA A 366 2.62 10.78 0.40
CA ALA A 366 3.72 10.02 -0.16
C ALA A 366 5.07 10.42 0.46
N PRO A 367 6.00 9.47 0.59
CA PRO A 367 7.36 9.81 1.01
C PRO A 367 8.11 10.59 -0.08
N GLU A 368 9.13 11.38 0.29
CA GLU A 368 9.88 12.23 -0.65
C GLU A 368 10.59 11.48 -1.78
N HIS A 369 10.84 10.18 -1.61
CA HIS A 369 11.54 9.33 -2.56
C HIS A 369 10.61 8.52 -3.48
N SER A 370 9.30 8.76 -3.40
CA SER A 370 8.30 8.12 -4.26
C SER A 370 8.55 8.37 -5.73
N SER A 371 7.92 7.54 -6.56
CA SER A 371 7.97 7.71 -8.01
C SER A 371 7.51 9.11 -8.46
N PRO A 372 8.05 9.67 -9.56
CA PRO A 372 7.75 11.03 -9.99
C PRO A 372 6.25 11.33 -10.14
N GLY A 373 5.47 10.39 -10.70
CA GLY A 373 4.03 10.54 -10.88
C GLY A 373 3.24 10.58 -9.57
N VAL A 374 3.70 9.86 -8.54
CA VAL A 374 3.12 9.93 -7.18
C VAL A 374 3.38 11.29 -6.57
N LEU A 375 4.63 11.78 -6.64
CA LEU A 375 5.00 13.08 -6.08
C LEU A 375 4.29 14.24 -6.78
N GLU A 376 4.12 14.17 -8.10
CA GLU A 376 3.33 15.15 -8.86
C GLU A 376 1.89 15.18 -8.35
N HIS A 377 1.23 14.03 -8.27
CA HIS A 377 -0.15 13.93 -7.82
C HIS A 377 -0.36 14.45 -6.38
N VAL A 378 0.52 14.08 -5.43
CA VAL A 378 0.41 14.53 -4.03
C VAL A 378 0.65 16.04 -3.90
N ARG A 379 1.55 16.61 -4.71
CA ARG A 379 1.80 18.07 -4.72
C ARG A 379 0.65 18.88 -5.34
N GLU A 380 -0.08 18.31 -6.30
CA GLU A 380 -1.22 18.98 -6.92
C GLU A 380 -2.50 18.93 -6.06
N THR A 381 -2.56 18.05 -5.07
CA THR A 381 -3.74 17.82 -4.23
C THR A 381 -3.64 18.52 -2.87
N ASP A 382 -2.95 17.91 -1.91
CA ASP A 382 -2.91 18.34 -0.50
C ASP A 382 -1.48 18.54 0.05
N GLU A 383 -0.46 18.30 -0.78
CA GLU A 383 0.96 18.51 -0.45
C GLU A 383 1.45 17.71 0.78
N LEU A 384 0.82 16.57 1.08
CA LEU A 384 1.19 15.67 2.19
C LEU A 384 2.41 14.80 1.83
N VAL A 385 3.54 15.45 1.58
CA VAL A 385 4.83 14.80 1.35
C VAL A 385 5.61 14.70 2.66
N PHE A 386 6.22 13.55 2.95
CA PHE A 386 6.95 13.33 4.19
C PHE A 386 8.36 12.71 3.98
N PRO A 387 9.33 12.97 4.88
CA PRO A 387 10.65 12.36 4.79
C PRO A 387 10.60 10.83 4.85
N ARG A 388 11.60 10.17 4.27
CA ARG A 388 11.75 8.70 4.36
C ARG A 388 11.72 8.26 5.84
N GLY A 389 10.92 7.24 6.15
CA GLY A 389 10.78 6.72 7.52
C GLY A 389 9.96 7.58 8.49
N ASP A 390 9.36 8.70 8.06
CA ASP A 390 8.55 9.61 8.90
C ASP A 390 7.05 9.55 8.59
N ALA A 391 6.52 8.35 8.31
CA ALA A 391 5.09 8.14 8.06
C ALA A 391 4.21 8.62 9.23
N ALA A 392 4.76 8.64 10.46
CA ALA A 392 4.08 9.12 11.65
C ALA A 392 3.65 10.59 11.55
N SER A 393 4.39 11.43 10.80
CA SER A 393 4.04 12.84 10.62
C SER A 393 2.70 13.04 9.92
N VAL A 394 2.43 12.26 8.87
CA VAL A 394 1.14 12.30 8.16
C VAL A 394 0.03 11.71 9.02
N LEU A 395 0.28 10.58 9.68
CA LEU A 395 -0.70 9.96 10.59
C LEU A 395 -1.10 10.89 11.73
N ARG A 396 -0.18 11.66 12.30
CA ARG A 396 -0.48 12.71 13.29
C ARG A 396 -1.32 13.84 12.72
N THR A 397 -1.06 14.24 11.47
CA THR A 397 -1.87 15.25 10.76
C THR A 397 -3.30 14.77 10.54
N ALA A 398 -3.48 13.53 10.07
CA ALA A 398 -4.81 12.94 9.93
C ALA A 398 -5.53 12.75 11.28
N TYR A 399 -4.79 12.37 12.32
CA TYR A 399 -5.35 12.27 13.67
C TYR A 399 -5.81 13.64 14.18
N ALA A 400 -5.01 14.69 13.95
CA ALA A 400 -5.38 16.07 14.25
C ALA A 400 -6.62 16.51 13.46
N LEU A 401 -6.74 16.14 12.19
CA LEU A 401 -7.93 16.41 11.38
C LEU A 401 -9.17 15.78 12.00
N ASN A 402 -9.10 14.51 12.40
CA ASN A 402 -10.21 13.81 13.05
C ASN A 402 -10.61 14.45 14.38
N LEU A 403 -9.66 14.99 15.14
CA LEU A 403 -9.97 15.75 16.35
C LEU A 403 -10.69 17.07 16.05
N LEU A 404 -10.39 17.72 14.92
CA LEU A 404 -10.95 19.03 14.56
C LEU A 404 -12.33 18.96 13.90
N VAL A 405 -12.71 17.80 13.37
CA VAL A 405 -14.07 17.52 12.89
C VAL A 405 -15.00 17.34 14.10
N ASP A 406 -16.26 17.76 13.95
CA ASP A 406 -17.26 17.76 15.04
C ASP A 406 -18.02 16.44 15.18
#